data_AF-A0A1F6NWK8-F1
#
_entry.id   AF-A0A1F6NWK8-F1
#
_cell.length_a   1.000
_cell.length_b   1.000
_cell.length_c   1.000
_cell.angle_alpha   90.00
_cell.angle_beta   90.00
_cell.angle_gamma   90.00
#
_symmetry.space_group_name_H-M   'P 1'
#
loop_
_entity.id
_entity.type
_entity.pdbx_description
1 polymer ?
#
loop_
_entity_poly.entity_id
_entity_poly.type
_entity_poly.pdbx_seq_one_letter_code
_entity_poly.pdbx_strand_id
1 'polypeptide(L)'
;MGDYNFNKRQCVFALKKLGFYLNNDRTGSHDKYAFPKNYLIPAGHRPFIMIPRHNELKVQHQIIKELKTVGGDKLMGKFMELL
;
A
#
# COMPACT_ATOMS: atom_id res chain seq x y z
N MET A 1 -0.07 -19.42 -1.67
CA MET A 1 0.12 -17.95 -1.66
C MET A 1 0.24 -17.55 -0.20
N GLY A 2 1.40 -17.04 0.21
CA GLY A 2 1.72 -16.82 1.61
C GLY A 2 0.86 -15.73 2.25
N ASP A 3 0.34 -16.04 3.44
CA ASP A 3 -0.21 -15.04 4.32
C ASP A 3 0.96 -14.17 4.80
N TYR A 4 0.92 -12.87 4.49
CA TYR A 4 1.96 -11.94 4.96
C TYR A 4 1.73 -11.55 6.42
N ASN A 5 0.61 -11.99 7.03
CA ASN A 5 0.28 -11.90 8.45
C ASN A 5 0.37 -10.48 9.06
N PHE A 6 0.25 -9.42 8.24
CA PHE A 6 0.22 -8.04 8.73
C PHE A 6 -1.19 -7.48 8.82
N ASN A 7 -1.45 -6.73 9.90
CA ASN A 7 -2.72 -6.07 10.10
C ASN A 7 -2.77 -4.70 9.39
N LYS A 8 -3.96 -4.08 9.36
CA LYS A 8 -4.17 -2.75 8.76
C LYS A 8 -3.24 -1.69 9.36
N ARG A 9 -3.00 -1.73 10.68
CA ARG A 9 -2.15 -0.74 11.36
C ARG A 9 -0.70 -0.83 10.91
N GLN A 10 -0.14 -2.04 10.83
CA GLN A 10 1.22 -2.28 10.32
C GLN A 10 1.35 -1.81 8.87
N CYS A 11 0.39 -2.16 8.02
CA CYS A 11 0.37 -1.71 6.63
C CYS A 11 0.36 -0.18 6.50
N VAL A 12 -0.56 0.49 7.21
CA VAL A 12 -0.67 1.96 7.20
C VAL A 12 0.59 2.62 7.75
N PHE A 13 1.17 2.07 8.81
CA PHE A 13 2.40 2.57 9.41
C PHE A 13 3.56 2.49 8.42
N ALA A 14 3.78 1.32 7.81
CA ALA A 14 4.81 1.11 6.82
C ALA A 14 4.63 2.04 5.61
N LEU A 15 3.41 2.16 5.07
CA LEU A 15 3.13 3.08 3.96
C LEU A 15 3.45 4.53 4.29
N LYS A 16 3.02 5.02 5.45
CA LYS A 16 3.34 6.39 5.89
C LYS A 16 4.85 6.61 6.04
N LYS A 17 5.57 5.64 6.59
CA LYS A 17 7.04 5.68 6.72
C LYS A 17 7.76 5.69 5.37
N LEU A 18 7.20 5.01 4.37
CA LEU A 18 7.70 5.04 2.98
C LEU A 18 7.36 6.32 2.22
N GLY A 19 6.65 7.26 2.85
CA GLY A 19 6.28 8.56 2.26
C GLY A 19 4.94 8.55 1.52
N PHE A 20 4.16 7.48 1.63
CA PHE A 20 2.79 7.47 1.14
C PHE A 20 1.93 8.35 2.02
N TYR A 21 0.99 9.07 1.39
CA TYR A 21 0.07 9.94 2.09
C TYR A 21 -1.37 9.55 1.81
N LEU A 22 -2.23 9.75 2.82
CA LEU A 22 -3.64 9.47 2.71
C LEU A 22 -4.28 10.49 1.75
N ASN A 23 -4.85 10.00 0.66
CA ASN A 23 -5.58 10.78 -0.33
C ASN A 23 -7.03 10.28 -0.41
N ASN A 24 -7.75 10.47 0.69
CA ASN A 24 -9.13 10.03 0.80
C ASN A 24 -10.13 11.11 0.43
N ASP A 25 -11.15 10.70 -0.32
CA ASP A 25 -12.42 11.40 -0.35
C ASP A 25 -13.29 10.93 0.84
N ARG A 26 -14.05 11.83 1.45
CA ARG A 26 -14.68 11.64 2.78
C ARG A 26 -15.67 10.46 2.85
N THR A 27 -16.14 9.94 1.71
CA THR A 27 -17.28 9.02 1.60
C THR A 27 -16.93 7.56 1.25
N GLY A 28 -15.65 7.18 1.20
CA GLY A 28 -15.24 5.82 0.78
C GLY A 28 -15.11 4.77 1.91
N SER A 29 -15.47 3.52 1.63
CA SER A 29 -15.17 2.35 2.49
C SER A 29 -13.70 1.91 2.47
N HIS A 30 -12.86 2.61 1.70
CA HIS A 30 -11.45 2.31 1.48
C HIS A 30 -10.60 3.55 1.71
N ASP A 31 -9.47 3.36 2.36
CA ASP A 31 -8.40 4.33 2.50
C ASP A 31 -7.48 4.27 1.28
N LYS A 32 -7.40 5.35 0.50
CA LYS A 32 -6.50 5.50 -0.65
C LYS A 32 -5.20 6.13 -0.18
N TYR A 33 -4.09 5.44 -0.37
CA TYR A 33 -2.74 5.94 -0.10
C TYR A 33 -2.03 6.25 -1.41
N ALA A 34 -1.80 7.53 -1.70
CA ALA A 34 -1.13 7.95 -2.90
C ALA A 34 0.38 7.66 -2.83
N PHE A 35 0.96 7.26 -3.95
CA PHE A 35 2.42 7.09 -4.06
C PHE A 35 3.11 8.46 -3.96
N PRO A 36 4.27 8.55 -3.28
CA PRO A 36 5.06 9.77 -3.34
C PRO A 36 5.59 9.99 -4.76
N LYS A 37 5.80 11.26 -5.12
CA LYS A 37 6.17 11.72 -6.48
C LYS A 37 7.45 11.09 -7.06
N ASN A 38 8.25 10.41 -6.23
CA ASN A 38 9.50 9.78 -6.64
C ASN A 38 9.31 8.41 -7.30
N TYR A 39 8.11 7.82 -7.27
CA TYR A 39 7.86 6.55 -7.94
C TYR A 39 7.26 6.77 -9.33
N LEU A 40 7.80 6.03 -10.31
CA LEU A 40 7.25 5.96 -11.66
C LEU A 40 6.03 5.06 -11.66
N ILE A 41 4.85 5.66 -11.67
CA ILE A 41 3.58 4.92 -11.81
C ILE A 41 3.44 4.54 -13.30
N PRO A 42 3.30 3.25 -13.63
CA PRO A 42 3.14 2.83 -15.02
C PRO A 42 1.87 3.45 -15.63
N ALA A 43 1.92 3.78 -16.94
CA ALA A 43 0.78 4.32 -17.66
C ALA A 43 -0.42 3.34 -17.58
N GLY A 44 -1.58 3.85 -17.15
CA GLY A 44 -2.78 3.02 -16.92
C GLY A 44 -2.87 2.36 -15.53
N HIS A 45 -1.85 2.50 -14.68
CA HIS A 45 -1.90 2.05 -13.29
C HIS A 45 -2.45 3.15 -12.37
N ARG A 46 -3.15 2.75 -11.31
CA ARG A 46 -3.70 3.70 -10.34
C ARG A 46 -2.56 4.33 -9.54
N PRO A 47 -2.58 5.67 -9.33
CA PRO A 47 -1.56 6.38 -8.56
C PRO A 47 -1.77 6.27 -7.04
N PHE A 48 -2.43 5.20 -6.56
CA PHE A 48 -2.70 4.98 -5.14
C PHE A 48 -2.94 3.50 -4.85
N ILE A 49 -2.63 3.09 -3.62
CA ILE A 49 -2.98 1.80 -3.03
C ILE A 49 -4.29 1.95 -2.27
N MET A 50 -5.21 1.01 -2.44
CA MET A 50 -6.45 0.96 -1.66
C MET A 50 -6.34 0.00 -0.50
N ILE A 51 -6.55 0.51 0.70
CA ILE A 51 -6.61 -0.28 1.93
C ILE A 51 -8.04 -0.27 2.43
N PRO A 52 -8.70 -1.43 2.59
CA PRO A 52 -10.04 -1.46 3.16
C PRO A 52 -10.07 -0.90 4.58
N ARG A 53 -11.18 -0.23 4.93
CA ARG A 53 -11.35 0.28 6.29
C ARG A 53 -11.74 -0.79 7.32
N HIS A 54 -12.22 -1.95 6.88
CA HIS A 54 -12.61 -3.05 7.76
C HIS A 54 -11.39 -3.74 8.42
N ASN A 55 -11.64 -4.45 9.54
CA ASN A 55 -10.57 -5.00 10.38
C ASN A 55 -9.74 -6.11 9.72
N GLU A 56 -10.34 -6.93 8.85
CA GLU A 56 -9.65 -8.04 8.19
C GLU A 56 -8.96 -7.59 6.90
N LEU A 57 -7.62 -7.59 6.89
CA LEU A 57 -6.87 -7.24 5.68
C LEU A 57 -6.70 -8.45 4.76
N LYS A 58 -7.78 -8.95 4.13
CA LYS A 58 -7.71 -10.10 3.19
C LYS A 58 -6.98 -9.78 1.87
N VAL A 59 -6.66 -8.50 1.65
CA VAL A 59 -5.99 -7.99 0.44
C VAL A 59 -4.49 -7.73 0.61
N GLN A 60 -3.85 -8.28 1.66
CA GLN A 60 -2.39 -8.16 1.87
C GLN A 60 -1.58 -8.47 0.61
N HIS A 61 -1.88 -9.59 -0.06
CA HIS A 61 -1.19 -10.00 -1.28
C HIS A 61 -1.34 -8.98 -2.43
N GLN A 62 -2.48 -8.30 -2.53
CA GLN A 62 -2.69 -7.26 -3.54
C GLN A 62 -1.83 -6.03 -3.25
N ILE A 63 -1.75 -5.62 -1.98
CA ILE A 63 -0.92 -4.49 -1.54
C ILE A 63 0.56 -4.76 -1.87
N ILE A 64 1.06 -5.96 -1.54
CA ILE A 64 2.44 -6.34 -1.88
C ILE A 64 2.67 -6.33 -3.40
N LYS A 65 1.71 -6.83 -4.17
CA LYS A 65 1.80 -6.82 -5.64
C LYS A 65 1.84 -5.40 -6.19
N GLU A 66 1.01 -4.48 -5.69
CA GLU A 66 1.04 -3.07 -6.10
C GLU A 66 2.37 -2.39 -5.74
N LEU A 67 2.89 -2.62 -4.53
CA LEU A 67 4.19 -2.10 -4.10
C LEU A 67 5.32 -2.60 -5.00
N LYS A 68 5.30 -3.89 -5.36
CA LYS A 68 6.28 -4.48 -6.27
C LYS A 68 6.16 -3.93 -7.69
N THR A 69 4.94 -3.68 -8.19
CA THR A 69 4.73 -3.09 -9.52
C THR A 69 5.27 -1.67 -9.61
N VAL A 70 5.09 -0.85 -8.57
CA VAL A 70 5.43 0.58 -8.62
C VAL A 70 6.86 0.88 -8.19
N GLY A 71 7.37 0.19 -7.17
CA GLY A 71 8.70 0.43 -6.62
C GLY A 71 9.67 -0.75 -6.69
N GLY A 72 9.27 -1.84 -7.35
CA GLY A 72 10.07 -3.05 -7.49
C GLY A 72 10.35 -3.76 -6.16
N ASP A 73 11.31 -4.68 -6.19
CA ASP A 73 11.75 -5.42 -5.01
C ASP A 73 12.38 -4.50 -3.94
N LYS A 74 12.94 -3.34 -4.31
CA LYS A 74 13.48 -2.37 -3.35
C LYS A 74 12.40 -1.77 -2.44
N LEU A 75 11.28 -1.33 -3.01
CA LEU A 75 10.18 -0.78 -2.22
C LEU A 75 9.53 -1.87 -1.36
N MET A 76 9.33 -3.04 -1.96
CA MET A 76 8.77 -4.20 -1.26
C MET A 76 9.64 -4.62 -0.07
N GLY A 77 10.97 -4.63 -0.23
CA GLY A 77 11.91 -4.93 0.85
C GLY A 77 11.78 -3.95 2.02
N LYS A 78 11.83 -2.63 1.74
CA LYS A 78 11.65 -1.61 2.78
C LYS A 78 10.29 -1.68 3.45
N PHE A 79 9.25 -2.06 2.71
CA PHE A 79 7.93 -2.27 3.28
C PHE A 79 7.94 -3.45 4.26
N MET A 80 8.53 -4.58 3.89
CA MET A 80 8.65 -5.75 4.75
C MET A 80 9.49 -5.50 6.01
N GLU A 81 10.54 -4.68 5.92
CA GLU A 81 11.33 -4.28 7.10
C GLU A 81 10.53 -3.43 8.11
N LEU A 82 9.41 -2.83 7.68
CA LEU A 82 8.56 -1.94 8.48
C LEU A 82 7.27 -2.61 8.99
N LEU A 83 7.00 -3.86 8.57
CA LEU A 83 5.84 -4.65 9.00
C LEU A 83 6.05 -5.22 10.39
#